data_AF-A0A6A6TX33-F1
#
_entry.id   AF-A0A6A6TX33-F1
#
_cell.length_a   1.000
_cell.length_b   1.000
_cell.length_c   1.000
_cell.angle_alpha   90.00
_cell.angle_beta   90.00
_cell.angle_gamma   90.00
#
_symmetry.space_group_name_H-M   'P 1'
#
loop_
_entity.id
_entity.type
_entity.pdbx_description
1 polymer ?
#
loop_
_entity_poly.entity_id
_entity_poly.type
_entity_poly.pdbx_seq_one_letter_code
_entity_poly.pdbx_strand_id
1 'polypeptide(L)'
;MVALAKRVKRLTELMTIRIGPGAAVLPQYVTRIHMQFALQALGGHKGPRKFWREMLPRLKYYNPAIRMSVSRPNPVGGPGIMTIYIKKNSEEAKEIIKNGEELSKKDAHRRNKNDVFISLYKRANKASNYDAIRRLKQEMEDITSDKSAEAPSTENTSDDQTLKGGRDSKALASKDPKIAAVSAKPTTEAISLVPLSRDSDGNMQPHVKPDATVEAPKASYDEGVVEINIRGKTETEIWNEVVARIKVVELNPTPGEKKFADGIEKDAEARRTLEAGNEEQKKWLRSFKEEQAKLRKIEQEQRLVAEA
;
A
#
# COMPACT_ATOMS: atom_id res chain seq x y z
N MET A 1 -25.24 14.60 28.25
CA MET A 1 -25.13 15.34 26.97
C MET A 1 -23.66 15.66 26.68
N VAL A 2 -23.17 15.41 25.47
CA VAL A 2 -21.79 15.80 25.08
C VAL A 2 -21.78 17.28 24.69
N ALA A 3 -20.79 18.04 25.20
CA ALA A 3 -20.63 19.47 24.93
C ALA A 3 -20.54 19.76 23.42
N LEU A 4 -21.20 20.83 22.96
CA LEU A 4 -21.21 21.28 21.55
C LEU A 4 -19.78 21.50 21.02
N ALA A 5 -18.91 22.14 21.80
CA ALA A 5 -17.52 22.39 21.42
C ALA A 5 -16.75 21.10 21.08
N LYS A 6 -16.97 20.00 21.83
CA LYS A 6 -16.35 18.70 21.55
C LYS A 6 -16.82 18.14 20.20
N ARG A 7 -18.10 18.32 19.86
CA ARG A 7 -18.67 17.88 18.58
C ARG A 7 -18.14 18.71 17.41
N VAL A 8 -18.09 20.03 17.56
CA VAL A 8 -17.51 20.93 16.53
C VAL A 8 -16.05 20.59 16.29
N LYS A 9 -15.24 20.31 17.33
CA LYS A 9 -13.84 19.90 17.16
C LYS A 9 -13.68 18.56 16.43
N ARG A 10 -14.57 17.59 16.66
CA ARG A 10 -14.59 16.34 15.88
C ARG A 10 -15.01 16.58 14.43
N LEU A 11 -15.95 17.50 14.19
CA LEU A 11 -16.35 17.88 12.85
C LEU A 11 -15.22 18.59 12.10
N THR A 12 -14.47 19.48 12.75
CA THR A 12 -13.31 20.15 12.14
C THR A 12 -12.20 19.16 11.81
N GLU A 13 -11.95 18.17 12.67
CA GLU A 13 -11.05 17.04 12.38
C GLU A 13 -11.49 16.29 11.10
N LEU A 14 -12.79 16.10 10.87
CA LEU A 14 -13.29 15.47 9.63
C LEU A 14 -13.14 16.37 8.40
N MET A 15 -13.12 17.69 8.55
CA MET A 15 -12.89 18.60 7.42
C MET A 15 -11.46 18.50 6.86
N THR A 16 -10.53 17.87 7.59
CA THR A 16 -9.19 17.54 7.06
C THR A 16 -9.22 16.57 5.87
N ILE A 17 -10.35 15.92 5.60
CA ILE A 17 -10.54 15.11 4.39
C ILE A 17 -10.52 15.97 3.12
N ARG A 18 -10.84 17.27 3.23
CA ARG A 18 -10.79 18.20 2.10
C ARG A 18 -9.37 18.63 1.74
N ILE A 19 -8.44 18.54 2.69
CA ILE A 19 -7.16 19.24 2.61
C ILE A 19 -6.00 18.25 2.70
N GLY A 20 -4.96 18.49 1.91
CA GLY A 20 -3.67 17.81 2.04
C GLY A 20 -3.39 16.79 0.94
N PRO A 21 -2.31 16.00 1.09
CA PRO A 21 -1.91 15.02 0.08
C PRO A 21 -3.04 14.00 -0.13
N GLY A 22 -3.23 13.57 -1.37
CA GLY A 22 -4.34 12.69 -1.78
C GLY A 22 -5.64 13.41 -2.13
N ALA A 23 -5.76 14.73 -1.89
CA ALA A 23 -6.84 15.55 -2.41
C ALA A 23 -6.58 15.89 -3.88
N ALA A 24 -7.29 15.20 -4.77
CA ALA A 24 -7.11 15.41 -6.20
C ALA A 24 -8.37 15.08 -6.99
N VAL A 25 -8.47 15.65 -8.19
CA VAL A 25 -9.54 15.34 -9.14
C VAL A 25 -9.02 14.30 -10.12
N LEU A 26 -9.72 13.16 -10.18
CA LEU A 26 -9.41 12.10 -11.11
C LEU A 26 -10.02 12.42 -12.49
N PRO A 27 -9.32 12.06 -13.58
CA PRO A 27 -9.88 12.17 -14.93
C PRO A 27 -11.13 11.31 -15.11
N GLN A 28 -12.05 11.75 -15.99
CA GLN A 28 -13.35 11.10 -16.20
C GLN A 28 -13.26 9.68 -16.81
N TYR A 29 -12.11 9.33 -17.40
CA TYR A 29 -11.89 7.98 -17.92
C TYR A 29 -11.63 6.94 -16.82
N VAL A 30 -11.38 7.36 -15.58
CA VAL A 30 -11.25 6.43 -14.44
C VAL A 30 -12.65 6.01 -13.99
N THR A 31 -12.92 4.71 -14.03
CA THR A 31 -14.27 4.18 -13.75
C THR A 31 -14.37 3.69 -12.31
N ARG A 32 -13.37 2.92 -11.86
CA ARG A 32 -13.36 2.29 -10.54
C ARG A 32 -11.93 2.04 -10.06
N ILE A 33 -11.76 2.01 -8.74
CA ILE A 33 -10.51 1.69 -8.06
C ILE A 33 -10.77 0.53 -7.10
N HIS A 34 -9.94 -0.50 -7.18
CA HIS A 34 -9.98 -1.65 -6.29
C HIS A 34 -8.62 -1.80 -5.61
N MET A 35 -8.60 -1.90 -4.29
CA MET A 35 -7.37 -2.12 -3.53
C MET A 35 -7.46 -3.41 -2.74
N GLN A 36 -6.42 -4.23 -2.83
CA GLN A 36 -6.29 -5.47 -2.09
C GLN A 36 -5.01 -5.45 -1.25
N PHE A 37 -5.14 -5.67 0.06
CA PHE A 37 -3.99 -5.81 0.98
C PHE A 37 -4.37 -6.59 2.24
N ALA A 38 -3.37 -7.04 3.02
CA ALA A 38 -3.59 -7.80 4.25
C ALA A 38 -4.22 -6.98 5.39
N LEU A 39 -4.92 -7.63 6.32
CA LEU A 39 -5.46 -6.95 7.50
C LEU A 39 -4.36 -6.45 8.46
N GLN A 40 -3.31 -7.26 8.65
CA GLN A 40 -2.15 -6.91 9.47
C GLN A 40 -1.13 -6.07 8.71
N ALA A 41 -0.41 -5.21 9.43
CA ALA A 41 0.61 -4.33 8.86
C ALA A 41 1.96 -5.03 8.57
N LEU A 42 2.09 -6.31 8.95
CA LEU A 42 3.30 -7.12 8.73
C LEU A 42 3.53 -7.38 7.25
N GLY A 43 4.78 -7.61 6.84
CA GLY A 43 5.11 -8.01 5.46
C GLY A 43 4.97 -6.92 4.39
N GLY A 44 5.07 -5.64 4.79
CA GLY A 44 5.05 -4.50 3.87
C GLY A 44 3.66 -3.91 3.59
N HIS A 45 2.65 -4.22 4.41
CA HIS A 45 1.28 -3.71 4.23
C HIS A 45 0.98 -2.43 5.04
N LYS A 46 1.97 -1.86 5.75
CA LYS A 46 1.81 -0.61 6.52
C LYS A 46 1.43 0.59 5.62
N GLY A 47 2.10 0.75 4.49
CA GLY A 47 1.83 1.84 3.53
C GLY A 47 0.43 1.79 2.93
N PRO A 48 -0.01 0.65 2.32
CA PRO A 48 -1.38 0.47 1.84
C PRO A 48 -2.45 0.79 2.90
N ARG A 49 -2.22 0.39 4.15
CA ARG A 49 -3.14 0.67 5.26
C ARG A 49 -3.22 2.16 5.59
N LYS A 50 -2.08 2.86 5.57
CA LYS A 50 -2.04 4.31 5.79
C LYS A 50 -2.66 5.06 4.61
N PHE A 51 -2.35 4.66 3.39
CA PHE A 51 -2.97 5.17 2.17
C PHE A 51 -4.50 5.02 2.19
N TRP A 52 -5.03 3.86 2.57
CA TRP A 52 -6.48 3.63 2.71
C TRP A 52 -7.13 4.51 3.77
N ARG A 53 -6.45 4.77 4.89
CA ARG A 53 -7.00 5.57 6.00
C ARG A 53 -6.93 7.07 5.75
N GLU A 54 -5.86 7.53 5.11
CA GLU A 54 -5.54 8.95 5.01
C GLU A 54 -5.79 9.51 3.61
N MET A 55 -5.33 8.82 2.55
CA MET A 55 -5.37 9.34 1.18
C MET A 55 -6.67 8.99 0.45
N LEU A 56 -7.13 7.74 0.56
CA LEU A 56 -8.31 7.25 -0.17
C LEU A 56 -9.61 8.00 0.17
N PRO A 57 -9.89 8.36 1.45
CA PRO A 57 -11.08 9.15 1.78
C PRO A 57 -11.04 10.55 1.18
N ARG A 58 -9.85 11.17 1.11
CA ARG A 58 -9.64 12.49 0.47
C ARG A 58 -9.93 12.40 -1.02
N LEU A 59 -9.41 11.37 -1.67
CA LEU A 59 -9.67 11.11 -3.09
C LEU A 59 -11.16 10.87 -3.35
N LYS A 60 -11.85 10.14 -2.46
CA LYS A 60 -13.30 9.87 -2.59
C LYS A 60 -14.15 11.14 -2.40
N TYR A 61 -13.74 12.06 -1.53
CA TYR A 61 -14.45 13.31 -1.29
C TYR A 61 -14.58 14.15 -2.56
N TYR A 62 -13.51 14.26 -3.36
CA TYR A 62 -13.52 15.00 -4.63
C TYR A 62 -14.10 14.20 -5.81
N ASN A 63 -14.11 12.87 -5.71
CA ASN A 63 -14.54 11.98 -6.80
C ASN A 63 -15.67 11.04 -6.34
N PRO A 64 -16.86 11.55 -5.97
CA PRO A 64 -17.94 10.73 -5.45
C PRO A 64 -18.46 9.72 -6.49
N ALA A 65 -18.41 10.06 -7.78
CA ALA A 65 -18.85 9.20 -8.88
C ALA A 65 -18.00 7.94 -9.07
N ILE A 66 -16.71 7.97 -8.68
CA ILE A 66 -15.80 6.85 -8.88
C ILE A 66 -15.99 5.83 -7.76
N ARG A 67 -16.25 4.58 -8.13
CA ARG A 67 -16.41 3.50 -7.15
C ARG A 67 -15.04 3.08 -6.62
N MET A 68 -14.85 3.19 -5.31
CA MET A 68 -13.62 2.76 -4.62
C MET A 68 -13.95 1.60 -3.69
N SER A 69 -13.24 0.49 -3.85
CA SER A 69 -13.45 -0.73 -3.06
C SER A 69 -12.15 -1.24 -2.47
N VAL A 70 -12.22 -1.81 -1.27
CA VAL A 70 -11.07 -2.34 -0.55
C VAL A 70 -11.36 -3.76 -0.10
N SER A 71 -10.55 -4.72 -0.54
CA SER A 71 -10.60 -6.12 -0.17
C SER A 71 -9.43 -6.45 0.77
N ARG A 72 -9.72 -7.10 1.90
CA ARG A 72 -8.71 -7.51 2.90
C ARG A 72 -8.86 -8.99 3.22
N PRO A 73 -8.59 -9.88 2.25
CA PRO A 73 -8.94 -11.30 2.35
C PRO A 73 -8.08 -12.07 3.36
N ASN A 74 -6.82 -11.67 3.53
CA ASN A 74 -5.86 -12.40 4.33
C ASN A 74 -5.53 -11.65 5.62
N PRO A 75 -5.48 -12.34 6.77
CA PRO A 75 -5.08 -11.71 8.02
C PRO A 75 -3.60 -11.34 7.99
N VAL A 76 -2.74 -12.22 7.45
CA VAL A 76 -1.29 -12.08 7.42
C VAL A 76 -0.78 -12.32 6.00
N GLY A 77 -0.12 -11.32 5.42
CA GLY A 77 0.41 -11.40 4.07
C GLY A 77 -0.66 -11.40 2.96
N GLY A 78 -0.23 -11.58 1.72
CA GLY A 78 -1.06 -11.51 0.53
C GLY A 78 -0.54 -10.49 -0.49
N PRO A 79 -1.19 -10.40 -1.65
CA PRO A 79 -0.87 -9.37 -2.63
C PRO A 79 -1.22 -7.99 -2.05
N GLY A 80 -0.28 -7.05 -2.15
CA GLY A 80 -0.56 -5.63 -1.97
C GLY A 80 -0.68 -5.02 -3.36
N ILE A 81 -1.88 -5.08 -3.95
CA ILE A 81 -2.12 -4.62 -5.32
C ILE A 81 -3.26 -3.61 -5.31
N MET A 82 -3.08 -2.53 -6.05
CA MET A 82 -4.12 -1.57 -6.38
C MET A 82 -4.40 -1.64 -7.87
N THR A 83 -5.66 -1.81 -8.22
CA THR A 83 -6.15 -2.01 -9.58
C THR A 83 -7.03 -0.83 -9.94
N ILE A 84 -6.69 -0.16 -11.05
CA ILE A 84 -7.40 1.03 -11.51
C ILE A 84 -7.97 0.71 -12.88
N TYR A 85 -9.28 0.89 -13.01
CA TYR A 85 -10.02 0.54 -14.21
C TYR A 85 -10.29 1.81 -15.00
N ILE A 86 -9.92 1.78 -16.27
CA ILE A 86 -9.90 2.93 -17.17
C ILE A 86 -10.76 2.63 -18.39
N LYS A 87 -11.60 3.55 -18.85
CA LYS A 87 -12.39 3.39 -20.09
C LYS A 87 -11.47 3.40 -21.32
N LYS A 88 -11.55 2.36 -22.16
CA LYS A 88 -10.74 2.23 -23.39
C LYS A 88 -11.07 3.25 -24.48
N ASN A 89 -12.23 3.90 -24.40
CA ASN A 89 -12.69 4.83 -25.44
C ASN A 89 -11.91 6.17 -25.46
N SER A 90 -11.14 6.48 -24.42
CA SER A 90 -10.30 7.69 -24.39
C SER A 90 -8.93 7.42 -25.04
N GLU A 91 -8.44 8.33 -25.88
CA GLU A 91 -7.10 8.22 -26.46
C GLU A 91 -6.01 8.31 -25.39
N GLU A 92 -6.16 9.23 -24.44
CA GLU A 92 -5.28 9.37 -23.27
C GLU A 92 -5.22 8.07 -22.45
N ALA A 93 -6.36 7.39 -22.30
CA ALA A 93 -6.44 6.12 -21.62
C ALA A 93 -5.63 5.03 -22.34
N LYS A 94 -5.64 5.00 -23.68
CA LYS A 94 -4.89 3.99 -24.46
C LYS A 94 -3.39 4.15 -24.25
N GLU A 95 -2.88 5.37 -24.18
CA GLU A 95 -1.47 5.64 -23.88
C GLU A 95 -1.09 5.17 -22.48
N ILE A 96 -1.93 5.48 -21.48
CA ILE A 96 -1.70 5.09 -20.09
C ILE A 96 -1.67 3.57 -19.93
N ILE A 97 -2.59 2.86 -20.59
CA ILE A 97 -2.63 1.40 -20.54
C ILE A 97 -1.36 0.80 -21.13
N LYS A 98 -0.91 1.28 -22.30
CA LYS A 98 0.35 0.83 -22.93
C LYS A 98 1.55 1.06 -22.02
N ASN A 99 1.70 2.27 -21.47
CA ASN A 99 2.80 2.61 -20.57
C ASN A 99 2.75 1.78 -19.27
N GLY A 100 1.54 1.51 -18.77
CA GLY A 100 1.31 0.70 -17.58
C GLY A 100 1.74 -0.76 -17.76
N GLU A 101 1.50 -1.35 -18.93
CA GLU A 101 1.95 -2.71 -19.24
C GLU A 101 3.48 -2.81 -19.28
N GLU A 102 4.16 -1.82 -19.85
CA GLU A 102 5.63 -1.78 -19.89
C GLU A 102 6.24 -1.64 -18.48
N LEU A 103 5.69 -0.75 -17.66
CA LEU A 103 6.11 -0.59 -16.26
C LEU A 103 5.87 -1.87 -15.46
N SER A 104 4.72 -2.53 -15.67
CA SER A 104 4.40 -3.80 -15.01
C SER A 104 5.42 -4.89 -15.37
N LYS A 105 5.84 -4.98 -16.64
CA LYS A 105 6.90 -5.91 -17.07
C LYS A 105 8.23 -5.60 -16.39
N LYS A 106 8.63 -4.33 -16.28
CA LYS A 106 9.83 -3.91 -15.55
C LYS A 106 9.76 -4.25 -14.05
N ASP A 107 8.59 -4.03 -13.43
CA ASP A 107 8.35 -4.37 -12.02
C ASP A 107 8.35 -5.88 -11.76
N ALA A 108 7.82 -6.67 -12.70
CA ALA A 108 7.88 -8.13 -12.63
C ALA A 108 9.33 -8.64 -12.71
N HIS A 109 10.13 -8.04 -13.61
CA HIS A 109 11.56 -8.34 -13.72
C HIS A 109 12.33 -7.99 -12.44
N ARG A 110 12.07 -6.82 -11.84
CA ARG A 110 12.66 -6.40 -10.56
C ARG A 110 12.26 -7.31 -9.40
N ARG A 111 11.00 -7.74 -9.33
CA ARG A 111 10.51 -8.68 -8.31
C ARG A 111 11.23 -10.02 -8.39
N ASN A 112 11.41 -10.55 -9.60
CA ASN A 112 12.15 -11.80 -9.79
C ASN A 112 13.60 -11.68 -9.26
N LYS A 113 14.29 -10.56 -9.53
CA LYS A 113 15.64 -10.32 -8.96
C LYS A 113 15.64 -10.28 -7.43
N ASN A 114 14.69 -9.60 -6.80
CA ASN A 114 14.61 -9.53 -5.33
C ASN A 114 14.26 -10.88 -4.68
N ASP A 115 13.37 -11.66 -5.29
CA ASP A 115 13.03 -13.01 -4.79
C ASP A 115 14.21 -13.97 -4.91
N VAL A 116 14.95 -13.90 -6.03
CA VAL A 116 16.22 -14.62 -6.21
C VAL A 116 17.22 -14.21 -5.13
N PHE A 117 17.40 -12.91 -4.89
CA PHE A 117 18.31 -12.41 -3.85
C PHE A 117 17.93 -12.90 -2.44
N ILE A 118 16.64 -12.84 -2.08
CA ILE A 118 16.15 -13.34 -0.79
C ILE A 118 16.39 -14.85 -0.66
N SER A 119 16.20 -15.61 -1.74
CA SER A 119 16.44 -17.06 -1.76
C SER A 119 17.93 -17.40 -1.59
N LEU A 120 18.83 -16.66 -2.25
CA LEU A 120 20.28 -16.80 -2.14
C LEU A 120 20.75 -16.44 -0.72
N TYR A 121 20.24 -15.35 -0.15
CA TYR A 121 20.57 -14.94 1.21
C TYR A 121 20.15 -16.00 2.25
N LYS A 122 18.94 -16.57 2.11
CA LYS A 122 18.49 -17.69 2.95
C LYS A 122 19.37 -18.93 2.78
N ARG A 123 19.82 -19.22 1.55
CA ARG A 123 20.71 -20.36 1.26
C ARG A 123 22.09 -20.16 1.86
N ALA A 124 22.63 -18.94 1.79
CA ALA A 124 23.92 -18.58 2.37
C ALA A 124 23.92 -18.70 3.90
N ASN A 125 22.87 -18.23 4.57
CA ASN A 125 22.74 -18.37 6.02
C ASN A 125 22.53 -19.81 6.49
N LYS A 126 22.08 -20.72 5.61
CA LYS A 126 21.89 -22.14 5.91
C LYS A 126 23.14 -22.98 5.61
N ALA A 127 24.03 -22.50 4.74
CA ALA A 127 25.25 -23.22 4.40
C ALA A 127 26.27 -23.14 5.54
N SER A 128 26.78 -24.29 5.99
CA SER A 128 27.89 -24.36 6.97
C SER A 128 29.27 -24.32 6.30
N ASN A 129 29.32 -24.55 4.98
CA ASN A 129 30.58 -24.65 4.23
C ASN A 129 31.01 -23.29 3.67
N TYR A 130 32.22 -22.86 4.00
CA TYR A 130 32.80 -21.56 3.64
C TYR A 130 32.83 -21.33 2.12
N ASP A 131 33.16 -22.36 1.33
CA ASP A 131 33.22 -22.26 -0.13
C ASP A 131 31.85 -22.01 -0.77
N ALA A 132 30.79 -22.59 -0.19
CA ALA A 132 29.43 -22.35 -0.65
C ALA A 132 29.00 -20.90 -0.36
N ILE A 133 29.40 -20.34 0.79
CA ILE A 133 29.14 -18.94 1.13
C ILE A 133 29.87 -18.00 0.17
N ARG A 134 31.12 -18.30 -0.21
CA ARG A 134 31.89 -17.47 -1.15
C ARG A 134 31.25 -17.44 -2.55
N ARG A 135 30.83 -18.60 -3.07
CA ARG A 135 30.12 -18.66 -4.36
C ARG A 135 28.81 -17.89 -4.34
N LEU A 136 28.02 -18.05 -3.27
CA LEU A 136 26.76 -17.32 -3.12
C LEU A 136 26.96 -15.81 -2.99
N LYS A 137 28.03 -15.35 -2.33
CA LYS A 137 28.38 -13.92 -2.28
C LYS A 137 28.72 -13.38 -3.66
N GLN A 138 29.49 -14.12 -4.45
CA GLN A 138 29.88 -13.71 -5.79
C GLN A 138 28.66 -13.64 -6.73
N GLU A 139 27.76 -14.63 -6.68
CA GLU A 139 26.48 -14.59 -7.40
C GLU A 139 25.62 -13.38 -6.99
N MET A 140 25.61 -13.01 -5.70
CA MET A 140 24.90 -11.81 -5.24
C MET A 140 25.54 -10.53 -5.78
N GLU A 141 26.87 -10.48 -5.88
CA GLU A 141 27.61 -9.33 -6.40
C GLU A 141 27.37 -9.14 -7.91
N ASP A 142 27.36 -10.23 -8.68
CA ASP A 142 27.03 -10.23 -10.11
C ASP A 142 25.59 -9.73 -10.38
N ILE A 143 24.62 -10.15 -9.55
CA ILE A 143 23.23 -9.65 -9.66
C ILE A 143 23.14 -8.15 -9.37
N THR A 144 24.02 -7.63 -8.50
CA THR A 144 24.04 -6.19 -8.16
C THR A 144 24.84 -5.34 -9.14
N SER A 145 25.86 -5.88 -9.81
CA SER A 145 26.72 -5.14 -10.74
C SER A 145 26.03 -4.85 -12.08
N ASP A 146 25.04 -5.65 -12.48
CA ASP A 146 24.17 -5.38 -13.64
C ASP A 146 23.42 -4.04 -13.57
N LYS A 147 23.42 -3.34 -12.43
CA LYS A 147 22.82 -2.00 -12.27
C LYS A 147 23.64 -0.85 -12.88
N SER A 148 24.90 -1.04 -13.25
CA SER A 148 25.74 0.04 -13.77
C SER A 148 25.78 0.17 -15.29
N ALA A 149 24.99 -0.59 -16.04
CA ALA A 149 24.94 -0.54 -17.51
C ALA A 149 23.76 0.24 -18.10
N GLU A 150 22.86 0.82 -17.28
CA GLU A 150 21.82 1.74 -17.79
C GLU A 150 22.40 3.15 -18.02
N ALA A 151 22.90 3.31 -19.26
CA ALA A 151 23.25 4.46 -20.08
C ALA A 151 23.45 5.89 -19.47
N PRO A 152 24.52 6.60 -19.90
CA PRO A 152 24.67 8.04 -19.69
C PRO A 152 23.57 8.84 -20.40
N SER A 153 23.14 9.93 -19.78
CA SER A 153 22.24 10.95 -20.33
C SER A 153 22.66 11.36 -21.75
N THR A 154 21.79 11.15 -22.72
CA THR A 154 21.93 11.65 -24.09
C THR A 154 21.80 13.17 -24.11
N GLU A 155 22.93 13.87 -24.13
CA GLU A 155 23.02 15.20 -24.73
C GLU A 155 22.85 15.05 -26.25
N ASN A 156 21.91 15.81 -26.80
CA ASN A 156 21.68 15.89 -28.24
C ASN A 156 22.92 16.46 -28.92
N THR A 157 23.58 15.64 -29.74
CA THR A 157 24.42 16.14 -30.82
C THR A 157 24.10 15.32 -32.05
N SER A 158 23.47 15.99 -33.01
CA SER A 158 23.37 15.56 -34.40
C SER A 158 24.77 15.31 -34.94
N ASP A 159 25.00 14.17 -35.59
CA ASP A 159 25.64 14.12 -36.90
C ASP A 159 25.51 12.72 -37.53
N ASP A 160 25.02 12.76 -38.75
CA ASP A 160 25.41 12.00 -39.94
C ASP A 160 26.42 10.84 -39.76
N GLN A 161 26.03 9.61 -40.11
CA GLN A 161 26.50 8.94 -41.33
C GLN A 161 26.01 7.48 -41.44
N THR A 162 25.61 7.18 -42.68
CA THR A 162 25.49 5.87 -43.34
C THR A 162 26.49 4.80 -42.91
N LEU A 163 26.04 3.53 -42.87
CA LEU A 163 26.70 2.41 -43.58
C LEU A 163 25.81 1.16 -43.66
N LYS A 164 25.85 0.54 -44.84
CA LYS A 164 25.21 -0.72 -45.25
C LYS A 164 25.99 -1.94 -44.74
N GLY A 165 25.26 -3.04 -44.52
CA GLY A 165 25.77 -4.42 -44.41
C GLY A 165 24.96 -5.18 -43.35
N GLY A 166 24.20 -6.25 -43.61
CA GLY A 166 24.40 -7.36 -44.55
C GLY A 166 25.07 -8.52 -43.82
N ARG A 167 24.28 -9.50 -43.33
CA ARG A 167 24.60 -10.95 -43.17
C ARG A 167 23.54 -11.72 -42.37
N ASP A 168 22.82 -12.57 -43.10
CA ASP A 168 22.75 -14.04 -42.95
C ASP A 168 22.48 -14.68 -41.57
N SER A 169 21.23 -15.17 -41.45
CA SER A 169 20.81 -16.52 -41.06
C SER A 169 21.64 -17.34 -40.06
N LYS A 170 20.99 -17.77 -38.97
CA LYS A 170 21.06 -19.17 -38.52
C LYS A 170 19.86 -19.55 -37.66
N ALA A 171 19.08 -20.50 -38.19
CA ALA A 171 18.05 -21.24 -37.48
C ALA A 171 18.70 -22.10 -36.39
N LEU A 172 18.13 -22.08 -35.17
CA LEU A 172 18.45 -23.06 -34.14
C LEU A 172 17.17 -23.72 -33.59
N ALA A 173 17.15 -25.02 -33.88
CA ALA A 173 16.29 -26.10 -33.45
C ALA A 173 15.53 -25.97 -32.11
N SER A 174 14.26 -26.37 -32.24
CA SER A 174 13.34 -26.93 -31.25
C SER A 174 13.98 -27.90 -30.25
N LYS A 175 13.59 -27.79 -28.98
CA LYS A 175 13.54 -28.92 -28.04
C LYS A 175 12.44 -28.68 -27.00
N ASP A 176 11.29 -29.30 -27.23
CA ASP A 176 10.20 -29.43 -26.28
C ASP A 176 10.55 -30.43 -25.17
N PRO A 177 10.39 -30.10 -23.89
CA PRO A 177 10.26 -31.09 -22.84
C PRO A 177 8.79 -31.48 -22.63
N LYS A 178 8.49 -32.76 -22.81
CA LYS A 178 7.25 -33.42 -22.39
C LYS A 178 6.95 -33.12 -20.92
N ILE A 179 5.89 -32.37 -20.65
CA ILE A 179 5.33 -32.21 -19.31
C ILE A 179 4.29 -33.31 -19.10
N ALA A 180 4.52 -34.14 -18.08
CA ALA A 180 3.63 -35.22 -17.66
C ALA A 180 2.30 -34.65 -17.13
N ALA A 181 1.19 -35.16 -17.67
CA ALA A 181 -0.15 -34.86 -17.22
C ALA A 181 -0.40 -35.49 -15.84
N VAL A 182 -0.47 -34.65 -14.80
CA VAL A 182 -1.00 -35.04 -13.49
C VAL A 182 -2.49 -34.72 -13.48
N SER A 183 -3.30 -35.77 -13.59
CA SER A 183 -4.75 -35.74 -13.44
C SER A 183 -5.10 -35.45 -11.98
N ALA A 184 -5.52 -34.21 -11.69
CA ALA A 184 -6.15 -33.84 -10.43
C ALA A 184 -7.67 -33.76 -10.64
N LYS A 185 -8.41 -34.54 -9.84
CA LYS A 185 -9.87 -34.59 -9.81
C LYS A 185 -10.44 -33.20 -9.41
N PRO A 186 -11.50 -32.70 -10.04
CA PRO A 186 -12.18 -31.49 -9.60
C PRO A 186 -13.01 -31.80 -8.34
N THR A 187 -12.58 -31.26 -7.20
CA THR A 187 -13.38 -31.21 -5.98
C THR A 187 -14.49 -30.18 -6.17
N THR A 188 -15.73 -30.64 -6.19
CA THR A 188 -16.93 -29.83 -6.35
C THR A 188 -17.21 -29.08 -5.05
N GLU A 189 -16.61 -27.91 -4.87
CA GLU A 189 -17.01 -27.00 -3.79
C GLU A 189 -18.30 -26.29 -4.19
N ALA A 190 -19.35 -26.51 -3.40
CA ALA A 190 -20.65 -25.89 -3.57
C ALA A 190 -20.52 -24.37 -3.45
N ILE A 191 -20.71 -23.67 -4.56
CA ILE A 191 -20.78 -22.21 -4.62
C ILE A 191 -22.01 -21.78 -3.83
N SER A 192 -21.83 -21.36 -2.58
CA SER A 192 -22.89 -20.77 -1.77
C SER A 192 -23.32 -19.46 -2.42
N LEU A 193 -24.48 -19.45 -3.07
CA LEU A 193 -25.09 -18.27 -3.66
C LEU A 193 -25.34 -17.23 -2.57
N VAL A 194 -24.51 -16.19 -2.54
CA VAL A 194 -24.72 -15.03 -1.67
C VAL A 194 -25.92 -14.24 -2.21
N PRO A 195 -26.94 -13.91 -1.40
CA PRO A 195 -28.07 -13.11 -1.85
C PRO A 195 -27.59 -11.73 -2.31
N LEU A 196 -27.79 -11.43 -3.59
CA LEU A 196 -27.51 -10.15 -4.21
C LEU A 196 -28.64 -9.17 -3.88
N SER A 197 -28.34 -8.11 -3.12
CA SER A 197 -29.25 -6.97 -2.94
C SER A 197 -29.02 -5.95 -4.05
N ARG A 198 -30.12 -5.52 -4.70
CA ARG A 198 -30.13 -4.48 -5.74
C ARG A 198 -30.13 -3.10 -5.10
N ASP A 199 -29.22 -2.22 -5.50
CA ASP A 199 -29.28 -0.80 -5.17
C ASP A 199 -30.44 -0.11 -5.92
N SER A 200 -30.82 1.09 -5.49
CA SER A 200 -31.93 1.89 -6.05
C SER A 200 -31.82 2.11 -7.57
N ASP A 201 -30.61 2.04 -8.11
CA ASP A 201 -30.31 2.23 -9.52
C ASP A 201 -30.28 0.91 -10.31
N GLY A 202 -30.72 -0.19 -9.70
CA GLY A 202 -30.81 -1.52 -10.34
C GLY A 202 -29.47 -2.21 -10.57
N ASN A 203 -28.36 -1.58 -10.19
CA ASN A 203 -27.02 -2.15 -10.26
C ASN A 203 -26.84 -3.21 -9.17
N MET A 204 -25.92 -4.16 -9.37
CA MET A 204 -25.59 -5.16 -8.36
C MET A 204 -24.33 -4.74 -7.62
N GLN A 205 -24.45 -4.33 -6.36
CA GLN A 205 -23.28 -4.06 -5.52
C GLN A 205 -22.98 -5.19 -4.54
N PRO A 206 -21.80 -5.84 -4.63
CA PRO A 206 -21.33 -6.67 -3.53
C PRO A 206 -21.15 -5.79 -2.28
N HIS A 207 -21.93 -6.06 -1.23
CA HIS A 207 -21.64 -5.55 0.10
C HIS A 207 -20.28 -6.10 0.57
N VAL A 208 -19.45 -5.22 1.13
CA VAL A 208 -18.15 -5.59 1.71
C VAL A 208 -18.41 -6.37 3.00
N LYS A 209 -18.55 -7.69 2.91
CA LYS A 209 -18.41 -8.57 4.08
C LYS A 209 -16.95 -8.57 4.49
N PRO A 210 -16.62 -8.34 5.77
CA PRO A 210 -15.23 -8.28 6.24
C PRO A 210 -14.45 -9.59 6.04
N ASP A 211 -15.14 -10.73 5.90
CA ASP A 211 -14.54 -12.07 5.72
C ASP A 211 -14.68 -12.65 4.31
N ALA A 212 -15.38 -11.99 3.39
CA ALA A 212 -15.47 -12.51 2.03
C ALA A 212 -14.19 -12.14 1.27
N THR A 213 -13.48 -13.17 0.80
CA THR A 213 -12.41 -13.11 -0.20
C THR A 213 -12.99 -12.56 -1.51
N VAL A 214 -13.25 -11.25 -1.57
CA VAL A 214 -13.70 -10.62 -2.80
C VAL A 214 -12.46 -10.41 -3.65
N GLU A 215 -12.28 -11.29 -4.63
CA GLU A 215 -11.29 -11.12 -5.70
C GLU A 215 -11.58 -9.81 -6.45
N ALA A 216 -10.52 -9.23 -7.04
CA ALA A 216 -10.67 -8.05 -7.88
C ALA A 216 -11.70 -8.35 -9.00
N PRO A 217 -12.73 -7.50 -9.17
CA PRO A 217 -13.74 -7.74 -10.18
C PRO A 217 -13.07 -7.77 -11.55
N LYS A 218 -13.44 -8.73 -12.40
CA LYS A 218 -12.90 -8.79 -13.75
C LYS A 218 -13.22 -7.48 -14.49
N ALA A 219 -12.27 -7.02 -15.28
CA ALA A 219 -12.46 -5.84 -16.13
C ALA A 219 -13.62 -6.09 -17.10
N SER A 220 -14.42 -5.06 -17.33
CA SER A 220 -15.40 -5.10 -18.41
C SER A 220 -14.69 -5.04 -19.77
N TYR A 221 -15.35 -5.46 -20.85
CA TYR A 221 -14.76 -5.47 -22.20
C TYR A 221 -14.26 -4.07 -22.64
N ASP A 222 -14.96 -3.03 -22.24
CA ASP A 222 -14.69 -1.61 -22.50
C ASP A 222 -13.70 -0.96 -21.52
N GLU A 223 -13.20 -1.72 -20.54
CA GLU A 223 -12.25 -1.24 -19.54
C GLU A 223 -10.85 -1.83 -19.74
N GLY A 224 -9.83 -0.99 -19.61
CA GLY A 224 -8.45 -1.38 -19.40
C GLY A 224 -8.12 -1.38 -17.91
N VAL A 225 -7.06 -2.10 -17.55
CA VAL A 225 -6.63 -2.28 -16.17
C VAL A 225 -5.21 -1.78 -16.01
N VAL A 226 -4.99 -0.94 -15.01
CA VAL A 226 -3.66 -0.53 -14.55
C VAL A 226 -3.43 -1.10 -13.15
N GLU A 227 -2.51 -2.04 -13.05
CA GLU A 227 -2.11 -2.64 -11.78
C GLU A 227 -0.88 -1.95 -11.19
N ILE A 228 -1.01 -1.55 -9.93
CA ILE A 228 0.03 -0.90 -9.15
C ILE A 228 0.36 -1.81 -7.97
N ASN A 229 1.60 -2.29 -7.89
CA ASN A 229 2.07 -3.00 -6.72
C ASN A 229 2.35 -2.00 -5.59
N ILE A 230 1.61 -2.11 -4.49
CA ILE A 230 1.68 -1.22 -3.33
C ILE A 230 2.37 -1.87 -2.13
N ARG A 231 2.82 -3.13 -2.25
CA ARG A 231 3.48 -3.86 -1.16
C ARG A 231 4.88 -3.30 -0.92
N GLY A 232 5.18 -2.98 0.35
CA GLY A 232 6.48 -2.46 0.77
C GLY A 232 6.70 -0.98 0.45
N LYS A 233 5.75 -0.31 -0.19
CA LYS A 233 5.82 1.12 -0.51
C LYS A 233 5.24 1.97 0.61
N THR A 234 5.74 3.19 0.76
CA THR A 234 5.13 4.21 1.63
C THR A 234 3.85 4.78 1.00
N GLU A 235 2.98 5.40 1.78
CA GLU A 235 1.75 6.03 1.26
C GLU A 235 2.02 7.15 0.24
N THR A 236 3.14 7.88 0.38
CA THR A 236 3.55 8.92 -0.55
C THR A 236 4.08 8.35 -1.84
N GLU A 237 4.86 7.26 -1.79
CA GLU A 237 5.29 6.54 -3.00
C GLU A 237 4.11 5.97 -3.78
N ILE A 238 3.15 5.35 -3.07
CA ILE A 238 1.92 4.84 -3.69
C ILE A 238 1.18 5.99 -4.37
N TRP A 239 1.03 7.14 -3.70
CA TRP A 239 0.38 8.32 -4.25
C TRP A 239 1.09 8.85 -5.50
N ASN A 240 2.41 9.03 -5.43
CA ASN A 240 3.20 9.53 -6.55
C ASN A 240 3.08 8.61 -7.77
N GLU A 241 3.01 7.30 -7.55
CA GLU A 241 2.79 6.34 -8.64
C GLU A 241 1.39 6.43 -9.24
N VAL A 242 0.35 6.69 -8.43
CA VAL A 242 -1.00 6.97 -8.92
C VAL A 242 -1.01 8.22 -9.79
N VAL A 243 -0.40 9.30 -9.29
CA VAL A 243 -0.33 10.59 -9.99
C VAL A 243 0.42 10.43 -11.31
N ALA A 244 1.58 9.76 -11.29
CA ALA A 244 2.40 9.53 -12.48
C ALA A 244 1.68 8.68 -13.53
N ARG A 245 0.93 7.65 -13.13
CA ARG A 245 0.26 6.75 -14.08
C ARG A 245 -1.04 7.34 -14.66
N ILE A 246 -1.80 8.11 -13.88
CA ILE A 246 -3.14 8.57 -14.28
C ILE A 246 -3.15 10.06 -14.65
N LYS A 247 -2.01 10.76 -14.56
CA LYS A 247 -1.94 12.22 -14.80
C LYS A 247 -2.95 12.97 -13.93
N VAL A 248 -2.96 12.66 -12.64
CA VAL A 248 -3.92 13.24 -11.68
C VAL A 248 -3.61 14.72 -11.43
N VAL A 249 -4.64 15.55 -11.38
CA VAL A 249 -4.51 16.98 -11.04
C VAL A 249 -4.66 17.15 -9.53
N GLU A 250 -3.54 17.44 -8.85
CA GLU A 250 -3.52 17.70 -7.42
C GLU A 250 -4.18 19.05 -7.09
N LEU A 251 -4.99 19.07 -6.03
CA LEU A 251 -5.64 20.28 -5.57
C LEU A 251 -4.77 20.98 -4.53
N ASN A 252 -4.35 22.20 -4.87
CA ASN A 252 -3.67 23.06 -3.91
C ASN A 252 -4.67 23.64 -2.91
N PRO A 253 -4.39 23.58 -1.60
CA PRO A 253 -5.30 24.12 -0.60
C PRO A 253 -5.38 25.64 -0.68
N THR A 254 -6.59 26.16 -0.53
CA THR A 254 -6.81 27.61 -0.48
C THR A 254 -6.15 28.23 0.75
N PRO A 255 -5.78 29.53 0.76
CA PRO A 255 -5.16 30.16 1.93
C PRO A 255 -5.99 30.06 3.21
N GLY A 256 -7.32 30.08 3.11
CA GLY A 256 -8.21 29.87 4.25
C GLY A 256 -8.14 28.45 4.81
N GLU A 257 -8.07 27.46 3.92
CA GLU A 257 -7.89 26.05 4.28
C GLU A 257 -6.51 25.77 4.90
N LYS A 258 -5.45 26.46 4.43
CA LYS A 258 -4.13 26.38 5.07
C LYS A 258 -4.17 26.85 6.52
N LYS A 259 -4.73 28.04 6.78
CA LYS A 259 -4.89 28.56 8.15
C LYS A 259 -5.70 27.62 9.04
N PHE A 260 -6.71 26.96 8.46
CA PHE A 260 -7.50 25.96 9.15
C PHE A 260 -6.69 24.70 9.50
N ALA A 261 -5.89 24.19 8.56
CA ALA A 261 -4.99 23.07 8.78
C ALA A 261 -3.96 23.38 9.88
N ASP A 262 -3.34 24.55 9.83
CA ASP A 262 -2.39 25.02 10.85
C ASP A 262 -3.05 25.11 12.24
N GLY A 263 -4.32 25.53 12.28
CA GLY A 263 -5.11 25.57 13.52
C GLY A 263 -5.34 24.17 14.11
N ILE A 264 -5.62 23.17 13.27
CA ILE A 264 -5.79 21.78 13.70
C ILE A 264 -4.46 21.19 14.20
N GLU A 265 -3.35 21.52 13.54
CA GLU A 265 -2.03 21.05 13.96
C GLU A 265 -1.64 21.61 15.32
N LYS A 266 -1.81 22.93 15.54
CA LYS A 266 -1.62 23.56 16.85
C LYS A 266 -2.49 22.94 17.94
N ASP A 267 -3.74 22.64 17.61
CA ASP A 267 -4.68 21.97 18.50
C ASP A 267 -4.26 20.53 18.83
N ALA A 268 -3.62 19.83 17.90
CA ALA A 268 -3.09 18.49 18.10
C ALA A 268 -1.80 18.51 18.95
N GLU A 269 -0.93 19.49 18.73
CA GLU A 269 0.25 19.73 19.57
C GLU A 269 -0.14 20.04 21.01
N ALA A 270 -1.13 20.93 21.21
CA ALA A 270 -1.67 21.24 22.53
C ALA A 270 -2.26 20.00 23.23
N ARG A 271 -2.82 19.03 22.49
CA ARG A 271 -3.26 17.76 23.08
C ARG A 271 -2.09 16.87 23.46
N ARG A 272 -1.04 16.79 22.65
CA ARG A 272 0.16 16.01 22.98
C ARG A 272 0.82 16.51 24.25
N THR A 273 0.91 17.82 24.45
CA THR A 273 1.47 18.41 25.68
C THR A 273 0.58 18.13 26.89
N LEU A 274 -0.75 18.22 26.74
CA LEU A 274 -1.70 17.84 27.80
C LEU A 274 -1.65 16.35 28.15
N GLU A 275 -1.50 15.47 27.16
CA GLU A 275 -1.36 14.04 27.36
C GLU A 275 -0.05 13.71 28.08
N ALA A 276 1.06 14.34 27.70
CA ALA A 276 2.33 14.22 28.40
C ALA A 276 2.22 14.65 29.87
N GLY A 277 1.59 15.80 30.14
CA GLY A 277 1.32 16.26 31.52
C GLY A 277 0.43 15.29 32.31
N ASN A 278 -0.61 14.73 31.68
CA ASN A 278 -1.45 13.71 32.29
C ASN A 278 -0.68 12.41 32.60
N GLU A 279 0.29 12.02 31.77
CA GLU A 279 1.16 10.88 32.04
C GLU A 279 2.09 11.14 33.22
N GLU A 280 2.66 12.33 33.34
CA GLU A 280 3.46 12.75 34.49
C GLU A 280 2.64 12.74 35.78
N GLN A 281 1.43 13.29 35.75
CA GLN A 281 0.52 13.26 36.90
C GLN A 281 0.15 11.83 37.30
N LYS A 282 -0.08 10.93 36.32
CA LYS A 282 -0.33 9.51 36.59
C LYS A 282 0.89 8.83 37.21
N LYS A 283 2.11 9.15 36.76
CA LYS A 283 3.35 8.63 37.36
C LYS A 283 3.49 9.09 38.81
N TRP A 284 3.26 10.38 39.07
CA TRP A 284 3.27 10.94 40.42
C TRP A 284 2.22 10.31 41.35
N LEU A 285 0.99 10.09 40.86
CA LEU A 285 -0.04 9.40 41.64
C LEU A 285 0.32 7.93 41.94
N ARG A 286 1.05 7.26 41.05
CA ARG A 286 1.54 5.89 41.31
C ARG A 286 2.62 5.90 42.38
N SER A 287 3.62 6.77 42.29
CA SER A 287 4.67 6.88 43.31
C SER A 287 4.11 7.27 44.67
N PHE A 288 3.18 8.23 44.72
CA PHE A 288 2.51 8.63 45.96
C PHE A 288 1.73 7.48 46.62
N LYS A 289 1.02 6.67 45.82
CA LYS A 289 0.32 5.48 46.33
C LYS A 289 1.28 4.42 46.87
N GLU A 290 2.43 4.24 46.22
CA GLU A 290 3.46 3.31 46.68
C GLU A 290 4.09 3.77 48.00
N GLU A 291 4.35 5.06 48.17
CA GLU A 291 4.85 5.64 49.43
C GLU A 291 3.84 5.48 50.57
N GLN A 292 2.56 5.79 50.33
CA GLN A 292 1.48 5.59 51.30
C GLN A 292 1.35 4.11 51.71
N ALA A 293 1.51 3.18 50.75
CA ALA A 293 1.51 1.76 51.04
C ALA A 293 2.70 1.32 51.91
N LYS A 294 3.88 1.92 51.73
CA LYS A 294 5.06 1.67 52.58
C LYS A 294 4.85 2.19 54.01
N LEU A 295 4.32 3.41 54.16
CA LEU A 295 4.05 3.98 55.48
C LEU A 295 3.05 3.14 56.27
N ARG A 296 1.97 2.67 55.64
CA ARG A 296 0.99 1.77 56.29
C ARG A 296 1.60 0.45 56.74
N LYS A 297 2.57 -0.10 56.00
CA LYS A 297 3.27 -1.33 56.40
C LYS A 297 4.13 -1.08 57.65
N ILE A 298 4.86 0.03 57.69
CA ILE A 298 5.67 0.41 58.86
C ILE A 298 4.78 0.61 60.08
N GLU A 299 3.64 1.29 59.93
CA GLU A 299 2.68 1.50 61.03
C GLU A 299 2.11 0.18 61.55
N GLN A 300 1.79 -0.76 60.66
CA GLN A 300 1.35 -2.11 61.04
C GLN A 300 2.45 -2.89 61.78
N GLU A 301 3.70 -2.82 61.32
CA GLU A 301 4.84 -3.46 61.97
C GLU A 301 5.08 -2.88 63.37
N GLN A 302 5.05 -1.55 63.53
CA GLN A 302 5.19 -0.89 64.82
C GLN A 302 4.08 -1.28 65.80
N ARG A 303 2.85 -1.42 65.30
CA ARG A 303 1.72 -1.87 66.11
C ARG A 303 1.90 -3.31 66.58
N LEU A 304 2.35 -4.22 65.71
CA LEU A 304 2.63 -5.61 66.08
C LEU A 304 3.76 -5.71 67.11
N VAL A 305 4.79 -4.86 67.02
CA VAL A 305 5.88 -4.79 68.00
C VAL A 305 5.38 -4.25 69.35
N ALA A 306 4.44 -3.31 69.36
CA ALA A 306 3.87 -2.77 70.59
C ALA A 306 2.87 -3.72 71.29
N GLU A 307 2.25 -4.64 70.52
CA GLU A 307 1.35 -5.68 71.05
C GLU A 307 2.10 -6.91 71.59
N ALA A 308 3.39 -7.08 71.26
CA ALA A 308 4.25 -8.18 71.69
C ALA A 308 5.00 -7.87 73.00
#